data_AF-A0A848HHY8-F1
#
_entry.id   AF-A0A848HHY8-F1
#
_cell.length_a   1.000
_cell.length_b   1.000
_cell.length_c   1.000
_cell.angle_alpha   90.00
_cell.angle_beta   90.00
_cell.angle_gamma   90.00
#
_symmetry.space_group_name_H-M   'P 1'
#
loop_
_entity.id
_entity.type
_entity.pdbx_description
1 polymer ?
#
loop_
_entity_poly.entity_id
_entity_poly.type
_entity_poly.pdbx_seq_one_letter_code
_entity_poly.pdbx_strand_id
1 'polypeptide(L)'
;MDTHKKIREHISALSDGALPAADLELAFAALQGADGQHAWNTYFRIGDELRAQATPGLSEGFAERLAERLAAEPAHTRRVAATGAAAPARAADGTPAEASSKPAIISAP
;
A
#
# COMPACT_ATOMS: atom_id res chain seq x y z
N MET A 1 -15.94 9.33 8.91
CA MET A 1 -15.47 9.08 7.54
C MET A 1 -15.31 7.57 7.39
N ASP A 2 -15.81 6.98 6.32
CA ASP A 2 -15.69 5.54 6.08
C ASP A 2 -14.22 5.15 5.82
N THR A 3 -13.71 4.17 6.58
CA THR A 3 -12.30 3.75 6.50
C THR A 3 -11.97 3.14 5.14
N HIS A 4 -12.90 2.40 4.53
CA HIS A 4 -12.70 1.82 3.20
C HIS A 4 -12.62 2.90 2.12
N LYS A 5 -13.40 3.97 2.24
CA LYS A 5 -13.32 5.13 1.34
C LYS A 5 -11.93 5.77 1.39
N LYS A 6 -11.39 6.03 2.59
CA LYS A 6 -10.04 6.61 2.74
C LYS A 6 -8.94 5.71 2.15
N ILE A 7 -9.04 4.40 2.36
CA ILE A 7 -8.11 3.42 1.78
C ILE A 7 -8.13 3.51 0.25
N ARG A 8 -9.32 3.51 -0.36
CA ARG A 8 -9.45 3.61 -1.82
C ARG A 8 -8.89 4.92 -2.38
N GLU A 9 -9.10 6.04 -1.69
CA GLU A 9 -8.54 7.34 -2.07
C GLU A 9 -6.99 7.31 -2.07
N HIS A 10 -6.37 6.73 -1.04
CA HIS A 10 -4.91 6.59 -0.98
C HIS A 10 -4.38 5.67 -2.07
N ILE A 11 -5.07 4.55 -2.34
CA ILE A 11 -4.67 3.61 -3.40
C ILE A 11 -4.82 4.26 -4.79
N SER A 12 -5.84 5.10 -5.01
CA SER A 12 -5.98 5.87 -6.25
C SER A 12 -4.81 6.84 -6.42
N ALA A 13 -4.53 7.67 -5.41
CA ALA A 13 -3.42 8.62 -5.46
C ALA A 13 -2.05 7.95 -5.66
N LEU A 14 -1.86 6.76 -5.06
CA LEU A 14 -0.66 5.95 -5.28
C LEU A 14 -0.57 5.45 -6.73
N SER A 15 -1.68 4.96 -7.30
CA SER A 15 -1.73 4.45 -8.68
C SER A 15 -1.40 5.53 -9.71
N ASP A 16 -1.83 6.77 -9.44
CA ASP A 16 -1.62 7.94 -10.32
C ASP A 16 -0.26 8.64 -10.08
N GLY A 17 0.54 8.19 -9.11
CA GLY A 17 1.80 8.85 -8.73
C GLY A 17 1.62 10.22 -8.07
N ALA A 18 0.41 10.53 -7.61
CA ALA A 18 0.02 11.80 -6.99
C ALA A 18 0.09 11.80 -5.46
N LEU A 19 0.56 10.69 -4.86
CA LEU A 19 0.63 10.54 -3.40
C LEU A 19 1.82 11.31 -2.81
N PRO A 20 1.62 12.14 -1.76
CA PRO A 20 2.71 12.78 -1.04
C PRO A 20 3.67 11.75 -0.43
N ALA A 21 4.96 12.09 -0.37
CA ALA A 21 5.98 11.18 0.18
C ALA A 21 5.69 10.77 1.63
N ALA A 22 5.08 11.66 2.43
CA ALA A 22 4.70 11.39 3.82
C ALA A 22 3.62 10.28 3.95
N ASP A 23 2.82 10.06 2.89
CA ASP A 23 1.71 9.12 2.93
C ASP A 23 2.05 7.76 2.30
N LEU A 24 3.26 7.61 1.74
CA LEU A 24 3.70 6.38 1.06
C LEU A 24 3.68 5.16 1.99
N GLU A 25 4.21 5.29 3.22
CA GLU A 25 4.24 4.18 4.17
C GLU A 25 2.82 3.71 4.52
N LEU A 26 1.88 4.64 4.70
CA LEU A 26 0.49 4.34 4.98
C LEU A 26 -0.19 3.67 3.78
N ALA A 27 0.06 4.14 2.57
CA ALA A 27 -0.49 3.53 1.36
C ALA A 27 0.06 2.11 1.13
N PHE A 28 1.36 1.88 1.41
CA PHE A 28 1.94 0.55 1.34
C PHE A 28 1.37 -0.39 2.41
N ALA A 29 1.14 0.10 3.64
CA ALA A 29 0.47 -0.68 4.67
C ALA A 29 -0.97 -1.05 4.26
N ALA A 30 -1.71 -0.10 3.68
CA ALA A 30 -3.05 -0.35 3.16
C ALA A 30 -3.05 -1.36 2.01
N LEU A 31 -2.04 -1.33 1.13
CA LEU A 31 -1.87 -2.27 0.03
C LEU A 31 -1.62 -3.72 0.48
N GLN A 32 -1.15 -3.94 1.71
CA GLN A 32 -1.03 -5.30 2.25
C GLN A 32 -2.39 -5.95 2.57
N GLY A 33 -3.45 -5.15 2.74
CA GLY A 33 -4.80 -5.65 3.01
C GLY A 33 -5.54 -6.11 1.74
N ALA A 34 -6.48 -7.04 1.90
CA ALA A 34 -7.28 -7.58 0.79
C ALA A 34 -8.02 -6.48 -0.01
N ASP A 35 -8.61 -5.51 0.70
CA ASP A 35 -9.30 -4.39 0.06
C ASP A 35 -8.36 -3.47 -0.72
N GLY A 36 -7.14 -3.25 -0.21
CA GLY A 36 -6.12 -2.46 -0.88
C GLY A 36 -5.63 -3.14 -2.16
N GLN A 37 -5.36 -4.44 -2.11
CA GLN A 37 -5.00 -5.24 -3.30
C GLN A 37 -6.12 -5.26 -4.33
N HIS A 38 -7.37 -5.44 -3.89
CA HIS A 38 -8.53 -5.42 -4.78
C HIS A 38 -8.69 -4.05 -5.46
N ALA A 39 -8.58 -2.95 -4.71
CA ALA A 39 -8.64 -1.60 -5.26
C ALA A 39 -7.50 -1.35 -6.26
N TRP A 40 -6.27 -1.72 -5.91
CA TRP A 40 -5.09 -1.60 -6.77
C TRP A 40 -5.29 -2.32 -8.10
N ASN A 41 -5.64 -3.60 -8.07
CA ASN A 41 -5.86 -4.41 -9.26
C ASN A 41 -6.99 -3.83 -10.13
N THR A 42 -8.04 -3.32 -9.50
CA THR A 42 -9.16 -2.70 -10.21
C THR A 42 -8.72 -1.44 -10.94
N TYR A 43 -8.01 -0.53 -10.26
CA TYR A 43 -7.58 0.73 -10.85
C TYR A 43 -6.53 0.53 -11.95
N PHE A 44 -5.56 -0.37 -11.75
CA PHE A 44 -4.61 -0.73 -12.79
C PHE A 44 -5.28 -1.32 -14.03
N ARG A 45 -6.24 -2.23 -13.85
CA ARG A 45 -6.95 -2.83 -14.98
C ARG A 45 -7.77 -1.81 -15.77
N ILE A 46 -8.42 -0.86 -15.09
CA ILE A 46 -9.10 0.26 -15.75
C ILE A 46 -8.10 1.09 -16.55
N GLY A 47 -6.96 1.43 -15.95
CA GLY A 47 -5.90 2.19 -16.61
C GLY A 47 -5.31 1.48 -17.84
N ASP A 48 -5.13 0.17 -17.75
CA ASP A 48 -4.62 -0.65 -18.86
C ASP A 48 -5.59 -0.70 -20.03
N GLU A 49 -6.89 -0.87 -19.76
CA GLU A 49 -7.93 -0.85 -20.79
C GLU A 49 -7.99 0.51 -21.50
N LEU A 50 -7.92 1.61 -20.75
CA LEU A 50 -7.91 2.95 -21.33
C LEU A 50 -6.66 3.22 -22.19
N ARG A 51 -5.49 2.71 -21.77
CA ARG A 51 -4.24 2.86 -22.54
C ARG A 51 -4.19 1.96 -23.77
N ALA A 52 -4.73 0.76 -23.70
CA ALA A 52 -4.77 -0.18 -24.82
C ALA A 52 -5.49 0.43 -26.05
N GLN A 53 -6.55 1.20 -25.81
CA GLN A 53 -7.30 1.88 -26.86
C GLN A 53 -6.52 3.04 -27.51
N ALA A 54 -5.57 3.64 -26.80
CA ALA A 54 -4.83 4.81 -27.23
C ALA A 54 -3.44 4.51 -27.81
N THR A 55 -3.03 3.23 -27.83
CA THR A 55 -1.65 2.87 -28.18
C THR A 55 -1.48 2.69 -29.70
N PRO A 56 -0.62 3.48 -30.36
CA PRO A 56 -0.32 3.27 -31.77
C PRO A 56 0.41 1.94 -31.99
N GLY A 57 0.27 1.38 -33.19
CA GLY A 57 0.96 0.15 -33.57
C GLY A 57 2.48 0.28 -33.43
N LEU A 58 3.12 -0.79 -32.96
CA LEU A 58 4.58 -0.86 -32.84
C LEU A 58 5.21 -1.07 -34.22
N SER A 59 6.48 -0.66 -34.38
CA SER A 59 7.24 -0.95 -35.60
C SER A 59 7.41 -2.46 -35.80
N GLU A 60 7.50 -2.91 -37.05
CA GLU A 60 7.88 -4.28 -37.38
C GLU A 60 9.20 -4.67 -36.70
N GLY A 61 9.29 -5.91 -36.22
CA GLY A 61 10.47 -6.42 -35.52
C GLY A 61 10.66 -5.91 -34.08
N PHE A 62 9.74 -5.10 -33.53
CA PHE A 62 9.93 -4.51 -32.19
C PHE A 62 10.01 -5.58 -31.10
N ALA A 63 9.13 -6.57 -31.14
CA ALA A 63 9.06 -7.62 -30.12
C ALA A 63 10.33 -8.47 -30.10
N GLU A 64 10.88 -8.79 -31.27
CA GLU A 64 12.13 -9.54 -31.45
C GLU A 64 13.31 -8.76 -30.87
N ARG A 65 13.45 -7.48 -31.22
CA ARG A 65 14.51 -6.61 -30.67
C ARG A 65 14.40 -6.45 -29.15
N LEU A 66 13.17 -6.35 -28.63
CA LEU A 66 12.92 -6.28 -27.20
C LEU A 66 13.32 -7.60 -26.50
N ALA A 67 12.93 -8.74 -27.06
CA ALA A 67 13.27 -10.05 -26.53
C ALA A 67 14.78 -10.32 -26.53
N GLU A 68 15.49 -9.98 -27.61
CA GLU A 68 16.95 -10.08 -27.70
C GLU A 68 17.64 -9.25 -26.61
N ARG A 69 17.17 -8.00 -26.39
CA ARG A 69 17.73 -7.14 -25.35
C ARG A 69 17.46 -7.67 -23.95
N LEU A 70 16.24 -8.15 -23.68
CA LEU A 70 15.88 -8.75 -22.39
C LEU A 70 16.71 -10.01 -22.11
N ALA A 71 16.97 -10.84 -23.13
CA ALA A 71 17.82 -12.04 -22.99
C ALA A 71 19.29 -11.70 -22.69
N ALA A 72 19.76 -10.53 -23.13
CA ALA A 72 21.09 -10.03 -22.83
C ALA A 72 21.20 -9.35 -21.45
N GLU A 73 20.08 -9.09 -20.76
CA GLU A 73 20.13 -8.51 -19.42
C GLU A 73 20.70 -9.50 -18.39
N PRO A 74 21.56 -9.03 -17.46
CA PRO A 74 21.99 -9.85 -16.33
C PRO A 74 20.78 -10.34 -15.52
N ALA A 75 20.85 -11.57 -15.04
CA ALA A 75 19.78 -12.12 -14.21
C ALA A 75 19.57 -11.24 -12.96
N HIS A 76 18.38 -10.62 -12.88
CA HIS A 76 17.99 -9.83 -11.73
C HIS A 76 17.97 -10.72 -10.49
N THR A 77 18.65 -10.31 -9.42
CA THR A 77 18.64 -11.05 -8.16
C THR A 77 17.19 -11.10 -7.68
N ARG A 78 16.62 -12.31 -7.66
CA ARG A 78 15.26 -12.50 -7.16
C ARG A 78 15.22 -11.98 -5.74
N ARG A 79 14.46 -10.92 -5.50
CA ARG A 79 14.19 -10.42 -4.16
C ARG A 79 13.42 -11.53 -3.44
N VAL A 80 14.10 -12.28 -2.57
CA VAL A 80 13.42 -13.21 -1.67
C VAL A 80 12.55 -12.35 -0.77
N ALA A 81 11.23 -12.48 -0.90
CA ALA A 81 10.32 -11.85 0.03
C ALA A 81 10.67 -12.36 1.42
N ALA A 82 11.19 -11.50 2.29
CA ALA A 82 11.47 -11.83 3.66
C ALA A 82 10.15 -12.16 4.36
N THR A 83 9.79 -13.43 4.40
CA THR A 83 8.72 -13.92 5.27
C THR A 83 9.23 -13.85 6.71
N GLY A 84 8.82 -12.79 7.42
CA GLY A 84 8.92 -12.72 8.88
C GLY A 84 10.19 -12.10 9.42
N ALA A 85 10.26 -10.76 9.44
CA ALA A 85 10.93 -10.08 10.54
C ALA A 85 9.89 -9.90 11.64
N ALA A 86 9.93 -10.78 12.65
CA ALA A 86 9.14 -10.64 13.86
C ALA A 86 9.35 -9.23 14.44
N ALA A 87 8.25 -8.52 14.68
CA ALA A 87 8.29 -7.24 15.39
C ALA A 87 8.99 -7.44 16.74
N PRO A 88 9.99 -6.62 17.11
CA PRO A 88 10.55 -6.70 18.45
C PRO A 88 9.43 -6.35 19.43
N ALA A 89 9.16 -7.26 20.36
CA ALA A 89 8.23 -7.05 21.45
C ALA A 89 8.61 -5.74 22.15
N ARG A 90 7.70 -4.75 22.14
CA ARG A 90 7.84 -3.58 22.99
C ARG A 90 7.94 -4.08 24.43
N ALA A 91 9.11 -3.91 25.03
CA ALA A 91 9.29 -4.07 26.46
C ALA A 91 8.25 -3.17 27.14
N ALA A 92 7.36 -3.80 27.90
CA ALA A 92 6.48 -3.09 28.80
C ALA A 92 7.34 -2.56 29.95
N ASP A 93 7.81 -1.32 29.82
CA ASP A 93 8.27 -0.58 30.99
C ASP A 93 7.05 -0.24 31.83
N GLY A 94 6.92 -0.98 32.92
CA GLY A 94 6.01 -0.66 34.00
C GLY A 94 6.44 0.62 34.67
N THR A 95 5.46 1.48 34.97
CA THR A 95 5.58 2.44 36.07
C THR A 95 4.31 2.30 36.90
N PRO A 96 4.42 2.13 38.24
CA PRO A 96 3.29 1.81 39.09
C PRO A 96 2.44 3.04 39.43
N ALA A 97 1.15 2.75 39.60
CA ALA A 97 0.06 3.47 40.27
C ALA A 97 0.35 4.84 40.92
N GLU A 98 -0.53 5.80 40.61
CA GLU A 98 -0.97 6.77 41.61
C GLU A 98 -2.50 6.90 41.56
N ALA A 99 -3.13 6.51 42.67
CA ALA A 99 -4.55 6.62 42.90
C ALA A 99 -4.85 8.00 43.49
N SER A 100 -5.84 8.73 42.96
CA SER A 100 -6.57 9.70 43.78
C SER A 100 -7.93 10.08 43.22
N SER A 101 -8.94 9.59 43.93
CA SER A 101 -10.16 10.27 44.37
C SER A 101 -11.14 10.86 43.35
N LYS A 102 -12.22 10.09 43.18
CA LYS A 102 -13.55 10.51 42.73
C LYS A 102 -14.30 11.15 43.91
N PRO A 103 -14.92 12.34 43.79
CA PRO A 103 -16.00 12.72 44.68
C PRO A 103 -17.35 12.33 44.05
N ALA A 104 -18.13 11.58 44.83
CA ALA A 104 -19.54 11.32 44.57
C ALA A 104 -20.34 12.60 44.76
N ILE A 105 -21.16 12.97 43.77
CA ILE A 105 -22.22 13.96 43.96
C ILE A 105 -23.46 13.17 44.39
N ILE A 106 -23.84 13.38 45.65
CA ILE A 106 -25.02 12.83 46.31
C ILE A 106 -26.26 13.64 45.87
N SER A 107 -27.30 12.94 45.44
CA SER A 107 -28.69 13.43 45.33
C SER A 107 -29.37 13.41 46.70
N ALA A 108 -30.11 14.47 47.04
CA ALA A 108 -31.39 14.45 47.79
C ALA A 108 -31.87 15.90 48.07
N PRO A 109 -33.13 16.10 48.47
CA PRO A 109 -34.35 15.32 48.22
C PRO A 109 -35.28 15.94 47.16
#